data_AF-A0A7Y5N420-F1
#
_entry.id   AF-A0A7Y5N420-F1
#
_cell.length_a   1.000
_cell.length_b   1.000
_cell.length_c   1.000
_cell.angle_alpha   90.00
_cell.angle_beta   90.00
_cell.angle_gamma   90.00
#
_symmetry.space_group_name_H-M   'P 1'
#
loop_
_entity.id
_entity.type
_entity.pdbx_description
1 polymer ?
#
loop_
_entity_poly.entity_id
_entity_poly.type
_entity_poly.pdbx_seq_one_letter_code
_entity_poly.pdbx_strand_id
1 'polypeptide(L)'
;MNNEFNLIDEKWIPVLTCTGEVPRVGIKDALLKAHDIRDIAASNPMDRIAVLRFLLAVLYWCKGNPSEKDKQVAAFPVDWFAKLEEHRECFNLLGEGRRFYQ
;
A
#
# COMPACT_ATOMS: atom_id res chain seq x y z
N MET A 1 -22.20 14.34 4.04
CA MET A 1 -20.82 14.28 3.54
C MET A 1 -20.23 12.98 4.04
N ASN A 2 -19.82 12.09 3.14
CA ASN A 2 -19.25 10.80 3.56
C ASN A 2 -17.87 11.09 4.16
N ASN A 3 -17.70 10.91 5.46
CA ASN A 3 -16.50 11.30 6.21
C ASN A 3 -15.46 10.16 6.26
N GLU A 4 -15.54 9.24 5.29
CA GLU A 4 -14.70 8.04 5.21
C GLU A 4 -13.38 8.37 4.52
N PHE A 5 -12.29 7.81 5.03
CA PHE A 5 -10.96 7.93 4.44
C PHE A 5 -10.33 6.54 4.35
N ASN A 6 -10.44 5.89 3.19
CA ASN A 6 -9.98 4.52 3.02
C ASN A 6 -8.53 4.47 2.52
N LEU A 7 -7.63 3.91 3.33
CA LEU A 7 -6.19 3.88 3.07
C LEU A 7 -5.80 3.09 1.81
N ILE A 8 -6.70 2.25 1.27
CA ILE A 8 -6.46 1.48 0.06
C ILE A 8 -6.27 2.40 -1.15
N ASP A 9 -7.15 3.40 -1.29
CA ASP A 9 -7.19 4.29 -2.46
C ASP A 9 -6.76 5.73 -2.15
N GLU A 10 -7.02 6.19 -0.92
CA GLU A 10 -6.73 7.57 -0.55
C GLU A 10 -5.23 7.86 -0.58
N LYS A 11 -4.86 9.06 -1.02
CA LYS A 11 -3.47 9.44 -1.28
C LYS A 11 -2.76 9.88 0.00
N TRP A 12 -2.22 8.92 0.76
CA TRP A 12 -1.57 9.21 2.03
C TRP A 12 -0.07 8.88 2.07
N ILE A 13 0.41 7.88 1.30
CA ILE A 13 1.80 7.42 1.31
C ILE A 13 2.64 8.30 0.37
N PRO A 14 3.60 9.10 0.87
CA PRO A 14 4.50 9.85 -0.01
C PRO A 14 5.52 8.90 -0.64
N VAL A 15 5.70 8.97 -1.95
CA VAL A 15 6.64 8.14 -2.71
C VAL A 15 7.51 9.01 -3.60
N LEU A 16 8.77 8.62 -3.80
CA LEU A 16 9.66 9.18 -4.79
C LEU A 16 9.61 8.29 -6.02
N THR A 17 9.13 8.79 -7.15
CA THR A 17 9.06 8.02 -8.39
C THR A 17 10.43 7.93 -9.07
N CYS A 18 10.57 7.01 -10.03
CA CYS A 18 11.74 6.92 -10.91
C CYS A 18 11.93 8.20 -11.75
N THR A 19 10.86 8.96 -12.02
CA THR A 19 10.91 10.26 -12.72
C THR A 19 11.31 11.43 -11.83
N GLY A 20 11.37 11.25 -10.50
CA GLY A 20 11.78 12.28 -9.53
C GLY A 20 10.63 13.06 -8.90
N GLU A 21 9.38 12.71 -9.23
CA GLU A 21 8.21 13.31 -8.61
C GLU A 21 7.98 12.74 -7.20
N VAL A 22 7.28 13.50 -6.35
CA VAL A 22 6.96 13.10 -4.98
C VAL A 22 5.44 13.08 -4.71
N PRO A 23 4.66 12.26 -5.45
CA PRO A 23 3.22 12.18 -5.22
C PRO A 23 2.89 11.43 -3.91
N ARG A 24 1.63 11.54 -3.49
CA ARG A 24 1.04 10.63 -2.52
C ARG A 24 0.17 9.60 -3.23
N VAL A 25 0.22 8.36 -2.76
CA VAL A 25 -0.54 7.22 -3.28
C VAL A 25 -1.24 6.46 -2.14
N GLY A 26 -2.25 5.65 -2.47
CA GLY A 26 -2.84 4.68 -1.56
C GLY A 26 -2.05 3.36 -1.51
N ILE A 27 -2.46 2.44 -0.64
CA ILE A 27 -1.81 1.12 -0.49
C ILE A 27 -1.82 0.34 -1.82
N LYS A 28 -2.95 0.37 -2.53
CA LYS A 28 -3.12 -0.37 -3.78
C LYS A 28 -2.13 0.10 -4.85
N ASP A 29 -2.07 1.41 -5.08
CA ASP A 29 -1.16 2.00 -6.05
C ASP A 29 0.32 1.84 -5.64
N ALA A 30 0.64 1.94 -4.34
CA ALA A 30 2.00 1.72 -3.85
C ALA A 30 2.53 0.31 -4.18
N LEU A 31 1.66 -0.71 -4.14
CA LEU A 31 2.02 -2.09 -4.44
C LEU A 31 1.98 -2.37 -5.95
N LEU A 32 0.92 -1.96 -6.66
CA LEU A 32 0.77 -2.21 -8.10
C LEU A 32 1.85 -1.50 -8.94
N LYS A 33 2.20 -0.27 -8.56
CA LYS A 33 3.17 0.58 -9.27
C LYS A 33 4.54 0.59 -8.56
N ALA A 34 4.83 -0.42 -7.75
CA ALA A 34 6.09 -0.50 -7.00
C ALA A 34 7.34 -0.42 -7.90
N HIS A 35 7.25 -0.90 -9.14
CA HIS A 35 8.33 -0.84 -10.14
C HIS A 35 8.66 0.59 -10.62
N ASP A 36 7.72 1.52 -10.51
CA ASP A 36 7.88 2.94 -10.86
C ASP A 36 8.27 3.80 -9.65
N ILE A 37 8.30 3.20 -8.47
CA ILE A 37 8.60 3.86 -7.20
C ILE A 37 10.03 3.51 -6.78
N ARG A 38 10.83 4.55 -6.59
CA ARG A 38 12.22 4.44 -6.13
C ARG A 38 12.33 4.34 -4.61
N ASP A 39 11.51 5.10 -3.87
CA ASP A 39 11.53 5.06 -2.41
C ASP A 39 10.21 5.58 -1.80
N ILE A 40 9.98 5.29 -0.51
CA ILE A 40 8.99 5.98 0.33
C ILE A 40 9.61 7.31 0.78
N ALA A 41 9.02 8.42 0.35
CA ALA A 41 9.52 9.78 0.57
C ALA A 41 9.04 10.38 1.91
N ALA A 42 9.13 9.61 2.99
CA ALA A 42 8.80 10.09 4.33
C ALA A 42 9.95 10.93 4.91
N SER A 43 9.62 12.10 5.48
CA SER A 43 10.62 13.00 6.08
C SER A 43 11.28 12.40 7.33
N ASN A 44 10.58 11.54 8.06
CA ASN A 44 11.09 10.85 9.23
C ASN A 44 11.53 9.41 8.87
N PRO A 45 12.78 9.00 9.17
CA PRO A 45 13.24 7.64 8.94
C PRO A 45 12.38 6.54 9.59
N MET A 46 11.78 6.82 10.75
CA MET A 46 10.91 5.87 11.45
C MET A 46 9.59 5.64 10.72
N ASP A 47 9.03 6.68 10.11
CA ASP A 47 7.82 6.56 9.31
C ASP A 47 8.11 5.77 8.04
N ARG A 48 9.28 5.99 7.41
CA ARG A 48 9.73 5.24 6.24
C ARG A 48 9.75 3.74 6.51
N ILE A 49 10.39 3.30 7.61
CA ILE A 49 10.47 1.88 7.95
C ILE A 49 9.11 1.31 8.38
N ALA A 50 8.28 2.09 9.07
CA ALA A 50 6.94 1.66 9.49
C ALA A 50 6.03 1.40 8.28
N VAL A 51 5.99 2.33 7.32
CA VAL A 51 5.21 2.18 6.08
C VAL A 51 5.75 1.01 5.25
N LEU A 52 7.06 0.87 5.10
CA LEU A 52 7.65 -0.25 4.37
C LEU A 52 7.23 -1.61 4.98
N ARG A 53 7.34 -1.75 6.31
CA ARG A 53 6.94 -2.97 7.02
C ARG A 53 5.45 -3.25 6.90
N PHE A 54 4.63 -2.21 6.95
CA PHE A 54 3.19 -2.34 6.77
C PHE A 54 2.83 -2.82 5.36
N LEU A 55 3.37 -2.18 4.31
CA LEU A 55 3.15 -2.60 2.92
C LEU A 55 3.64 -4.03 2.68
N LEU A 56 4.78 -4.40 3.27
CA LEU A 56 5.30 -5.76 3.20
C LEU A 56 4.34 -6.76 3.88
N ALA A 57 3.82 -6.42 5.06
CA ALA A 57 2.84 -7.27 5.75
C ALA A 57 1.55 -7.44 4.94
N VAL A 58 1.04 -6.39 4.30
CA VAL A 58 -0.12 -6.45 3.40
C VAL A 58 0.17 -7.36 2.21
N LEU A 59 1.33 -7.23 1.57
CA LEU A 59 1.74 -8.07 0.44
C LEU A 59 1.80 -9.55 0.83
N TYR A 60 2.44 -9.89 1.96
CA TYR A 60 2.50 -11.26 2.47
C TYR A 60 1.13 -11.79 2.88
N TRP A 61 0.26 -10.95 3.45
CA TRP A 61 -1.08 -11.37 3.83
C TRP A 61 -1.97 -11.68 2.62
N CYS A 62 -1.78 -10.95 1.53
CA CYS A 62 -2.50 -11.10 0.27
C CYS A 62 -1.98 -12.29 -0.55
N LYS A 63 -0.67 -12.38 -0.79
CA LYS A 63 -0.06 -13.38 -1.68
C LYS A 63 0.57 -14.58 -0.95
N GLY A 64 0.91 -14.45 0.32
CA GLY A 64 1.74 -15.41 1.04
C GLY A 64 3.22 -15.27 0.71
N ASN A 65 4.01 -16.31 1.04
CA ASN A 65 5.45 -16.32 0.75
C ASN A 65 5.71 -16.36 -0.76
N PRO A 66 6.72 -15.63 -1.26
CA PRO A 66 7.08 -15.66 -2.67
C PRO A 66 7.64 -17.04 -3.04
N SER A 67 7.14 -17.61 -4.13
CA SER A 67 7.74 -18.75 -4.80
C SER A 67 8.89 -18.33 -5.72
N GLU A 68 9.67 -19.28 -6.23
CA GLU A 68 10.73 -18.97 -7.21
C GLU A 68 10.21 -18.32 -8.50
N LYS A 69 8.96 -18.60 -8.88
CA LYS A 69 8.31 -17.95 -10.03
C LYS A 69 7.96 -16.50 -9.74
N ASP A 70 7.55 -16.21 -8.51
CA ASP A 70 7.16 -14.85 -8.09
C ASP A 70 8.36 -13.89 -8.07
N LYS A 71 9.59 -14.39 -7.94
CA LYS A 71 10.81 -13.56 -7.98
C LYS A 71 11.14 -13.01 -9.37
N GLN A 72 10.51 -13.55 -10.41
CA GLN A 72 10.81 -13.21 -11.81
C GLN A 72 9.81 -12.21 -12.41
N VAL A 73 8.78 -11.81 -11.64
CA VAL A 73 7.78 -10.86 -12.13
C VAL A 73 8.33 -9.43 -12.12
N ALA A 74 8.14 -8.70 -13.21
CA ALA A 74 8.56 -7.29 -13.29
C ALA A 74 7.65 -6.36 -12.46
N ALA A 75 6.40 -6.76 -12.24
CA ALA A 75 5.41 -6.05 -11.43
C ALA A 75 4.50 -7.05 -10.73
N PHE A 76 3.94 -6.67 -9.58
CA PHE A 76 3.01 -7.54 -8.86
C PHE A 76 1.67 -7.63 -9.62
N PRO A 77 1.19 -8.84 -9.92
CA PRO A 77 -0.11 -9.06 -10.55
C PRO A 77 -1.28 -8.48 -9.72
N VAL A 78 -2.29 -7.92 -10.42
CA VAL A 78 -3.45 -7.26 -9.78
C VAL A 78 -4.26 -8.23 -8.93
N ASP A 79 -4.40 -9.48 -9.38
CA ASP A 79 -5.14 -10.55 -8.70
C ASP A 79 -4.55 -10.90 -7.33
N TRP A 80 -3.27 -10.58 -7.06
CA TRP A 80 -2.69 -10.79 -5.74
C TRP A 80 -3.41 -9.98 -4.67
N PHE A 81 -4.00 -8.84 -5.01
CA PHE A 81 -4.57 -7.90 -4.04
C PHE A 81 -6.10 -8.05 -3.86
N ALA A 82 -6.71 -9.12 -4.35
CA ALA A 82 -8.16 -9.37 -4.18
C ALA A 82 -8.59 -9.32 -2.70
N LYS A 83 -7.78 -9.92 -1.82
CA LYS A 83 -8.00 -9.93 -0.37
C LYS A 83 -8.05 -8.53 0.27
N LEU A 84 -7.34 -7.56 -0.33
CA LEU A 84 -7.36 -6.17 0.15
C LEU A 84 -8.75 -5.55 -0.04
N GLU A 85 -9.41 -5.84 -1.17
CA GLU A 85 -10.76 -5.36 -1.47
C GLU A 85 -11.83 -6.14 -0.68
N GLU A 86 -11.65 -7.45 -0.49
CA GLU A 86 -12.55 -8.29 0.34
C GLU A 86 -12.67 -7.81 1.79
N HIS A 87 -11.64 -7.10 2.29
CA HIS A 87 -11.56 -6.60 3.67
C HIS A 87 -11.47 -5.08 3.74
N ARG A 88 -11.98 -4.39 2.72
CA ARG A 88 -11.88 -2.93 2.57
C ARG A 88 -12.38 -2.16 3.80
N GLU A 89 -13.39 -2.67 4.50
CA GLU A 89 -13.93 -2.04 5.70
C GLU A 89 -12.92 -1.94 6.86
N CYS A 90 -11.86 -2.77 6.84
CA CYS A 90 -10.80 -2.72 7.84
C CYS A 90 -9.81 -1.56 7.62
N PHE A 91 -9.82 -0.92 6.45
CA PHE A 91 -8.85 0.10 6.04
C PHE A 91 -9.41 1.54 6.06
N ASN A 92 -10.61 1.74 6.58
CA ASN A 92 -11.14 3.08 6.81
C ASN A 92 -10.43 3.72 8.01
N LEU A 93 -9.68 4.80 7.81
CA LEU A 93 -9.08 5.57 8.90
C LEU A 93 -10.13 6.38 9.67
N LEU A 94 -11.09 6.93 8.94
CA LEU A 94 -12.21 7.74 9.43
C LEU A 94 -13.54 7.09 9.01
N GLY A 95 -14.60 7.36 9.76
CA GLY A 95 -15.93 6.81 9.54
C GLY A 95 -16.54 6.23 10.83
N GLU A 96 -17.82 5.85 10.75
CA GLU A 96 -18.58 5.31 11.89
C GLU A 96 -18.35 3.80 12.12
N GLY A 97 -17.83 3.09 11.12
CA GLY A 97 -17.58 1.65 11.17
C GLY A 97 -16.26 1.25 11.84
N ARG A 98 -15.77 0.05 11.50
CA ARG A 98 -14.42 -0.41 11.91
C ARG A 98 -13.39 0.59 11.39
N ARG A 99 -12.51 1.06 12.28
CA ARG A 99 -11.44 2.00 11.96
C ARG A 99 -10.09 1.33 11.98
N PHE A 100 -9.24 1.69 11.04
CA PHE A 100 -7.91 1.15 10.91
C PHE A 100 -7.08 1.54 12.15
N TYR A 101 -6.66 0.51 12.89
CA TYR A 101 -5.80 0.62 14.09
C TYR A 101 -6.38 1.48 15.23
N GLN A 102 -7.71 1.47 15.43
CA GLN A 102 -8.41 2.22 16.47
C GLN A 102 -9.51 1.40 17.15
#